data_AF-A0A0A7FV79-F1
#
_entry.id   AF-A0A0A7FV79-F1
#
_cell.length_a   1.000
_cell.length_b   1.000
_cell.length_c   1.000
_cell.angle_alpha   90.00
_cell.angle_beta   90.00
_cell.angle_gamma   90.00
#
_symmetry.space_group_name_H-M   'P 1'
#
loop_
_entity.id
_entity.type
_entity.pdbx_description
1 polymer ?
#
loop_
_entity_poly.entity_id
_entity_poly.type
_entity_poly.pdbx_seq_one_letter_code
_entity_poly.pdbx_strand_id
1 'polypeptide(L)'
;MKKIIIGIVIAIVVVAGLLAVTEHENKQINNFKEYLQNKEGEFSQYIIGHDEKEYKSLIKRSKKAIKYRNVRVMPEIQEKMDELVSKAKKEDEEILTKELNDIKNISLKKLSKEKRVEIENRIKEVEELIKNKQYREASKKITSIRTEIYNDINVN
;
A
#
# COMPACT_ATOMS: atom_id res chain seq x y z
N MET A 1 30.56 -54.16 14.04
CA MET A 1 30.24 -53.54 12.73
C MET A 1 28.80 -53.03 12.59
N LYS A 2 27.77 -53.64 13.20
CA LYS A 2 26.37 -53.14 13.11
C LYS A 2 26.09 -51.80 13.83
N LYS A 3 26.89 -51.39 14.82
CA LYS A 3 26.68 -50.15 15.60
C LYS A 3 27.26 -48.86 14.97
N ILE A 4 28.24 -48.99 14.06
CA ILE A 4 28.90 -47.83 13.42
C ILE A 4 28.06 -47.30 12.23
N ILE A 5 27.34 -48.20 11.54
CA ILE A 5 26.51 -47.86 10.38
C ILE A 5 25.28 -47.02 10.78
N ILE A 6 24.70 -47.25 11.97
CA ILE A 6 23.53 -46.50 12.46
C ILE A 6 23.89 -45.04 12.78
N GLY A 7 25.10 -44.76 13.28
CA GLY A 7 25.54 -43.40 13.60
C GLY A 7 25.76 -42.50 12.36
N ILE A 8 26.21 -43.09 11.24
CA ILE A 8 26.45 -42.37 9.98
C ILE A 8 25.13 -42.00 9.29
N VAL A 9 24.12 -42.88 9.34
CA VAL A 9 22.80 -42.62 8.75
C VAL A 9 22.06 -41.48 9.49
N ILE A 10 22.15 -41.44 10.82
CA ILE A 10 21.53 -40.37 11.62
C ILE A 10 22.18 -39.00 11.32
N ALA A 11 23.51 -38.96 11.17
CA ALA A 11 24.21 -37.72 10.84
C ALA A 11 23.79 -37.16 9.46
N ILE A 12 23.59 -38.02 8.45
CA ILE A 12 23.17 -37.60 7.11
C ILE A 12 21.72 -37.11 7.12
N VAL A 13 20.80 -37.75 7.86
CA VAL A 13 19.41 -37.29 7.99
C VAL A 13 19.32 -35.95 8.72
N VAL A 14 20.15 -35.73 9.75
CA VAL A 14 20.22 -34.44 10.47
C VAL A 14 20.78 -33.33 9.57
N VAL A 15 21.82 -33.61 8.77
CA VAL A 15 22.39 -32.65 7.82
C VAL A 15 21.42 -32.35 6.66
N ALA A 16 20.76 -33.36 6.09
CA ALA A 16 19.73 -33.15 5.05
C ALA A 16 18.50 -32.41 5.59
N GLY A 17 18.08 -32.71 6.83
CA GLY A 17 17.02 -31.97 7.53
C GLY A 17 17.40 -30.52 7.78
N LEU A 18 18.64 -30.24 8.21
CA LEU A 18 19.16 -28.87 8.36
C LEU A 18 19.21 -28.13 7.02
N LEU A 19 19.67 -28.76 5.95
CA LEU A 19 19.72 -28.17 4.61
C LEU A 19 18.30 -27.86 4.08
N ALA A 20 17.36 -28.79 4.23
CA ALA A 20 15.96 -28.60 3.84
C ALA A 20 15.25 -27.51 4.67
N VAL A 21 15.52 -27.42 5.97
CA VAL A 21 15.01 -26.33 6.84
C VAL A 21 15.57 -24.99 6.37
N THR A 22 16.86 -24.93 6.04
CA THR A 22 17.51 -23.70 5.56
C THR A 22 16.93 -23.25 4.22
N GLU A 23 16.64 -24.18 3.31
CA GLU A 23 16.01 -23.93 2.02
C GLU A 23 14.55 -23.48 2.17
N HIS A 24 13.78 -24.14 3.02
CA HIS A 24 12.39 -23.76 3.31
C HIS A 24 12.30 -22.36 3.93
N GLU A 25 13.17 -22.04 4.90
CA GLU A 25 13.27 -20.69 5.46
C GLU A 25 13.69 -19.65 4.42
N ASN A 26 14.65 -19.97 3.55
CA ASN A 26 15.07 -19.06 2.48
C ASN A 26 13.90 -18.74 1.54
N LYS A 27 13.09 -19.75 1.18
CA LYS A 27 11.89 -19.55 0.36
C LYS A 27 10.88 -18.63 1.05
N GLN A 28 10.60 -18.85 2.35
CA GLN A 28 9.70 -17.98 3.11
C GLN A 28 10.20 -16.53 3.17
N ILE A 29 11.50 -16.33 3.41
CA ILE A 29 12.11 -15.00 3.45
C ILE A 29 12.00 -14.30 2.09
N ASN A 30 12.22 -15.03 0.99
CA ASN A 30 12.13 -14.45 -0.36
C ASN A 30 10.69 -14.08 -0.72
N ASN A 31 9.73 -14.98 -0.46
CA ASN A 31 8.31 -14.67 -0.64
C ASN A 31 7.88 -13.45 0.19
N PHE A 32 8.39 -13.32 1.42
CA PHE A 32 8.10 -12.16 2.27
C PHE A 32 8.73 -10.87 1.72
N LYS A 33 9.94 -10.93 1.13
CA LYS A 33 10.54 -9.76 0.45
C LYS A 33 9.71 -9.32 -0.75
N GLU A 34 9.28 -10.26 -1.60
CA GLU A 34 8.41 -9.98 -2.75
C GLU A 34 7.08 -9.36 -2.30
N TYR A 35 6.48 -9.92 -1.24
CA TYR A 35 5.29 -9.35 -0.61
C TYR A 35 5.50 -7.89 -0.19
N LEU A 36 6.60 -7.58 0.50
CA LEU A 36 6.89 -6.21 0.96
C LEU A 36 7.09 -5.24 -0.21
N GLN A 37 7.77 -5.68 -1.28
CA GLN A 37 7.97 -4.85 -2.48
C GLN A 37 6.64 -4.49 -3.14
N ASN A 38 5.75 -5.48 -3.29
CA ASN A 38 4.42 -5.24 -3.84
C ASN A 38 3.61 -4.27 -2.95
N LYS A 39 3.66 -4.47 -1.63
CA LYS A 39 2.94 -3.60 -0.69
C LYS A 39 3.50 -2.19 -0.63
N GLU A 40 4.80 -2.00 -0.71
CA GLU A 40 5.42 -0.66 -0.78
C GLU A 40 4.94 0.11 -2.02
N GLY A 41 4.79 -0.59 -3.16
CA GLY A 41 4.15 -0.05 -4.36
C GLY A 41 2.70 0.39 -4.11
N GLU A 42 1.87 -0.47 -3.53
CA GLU A 42 0.47 -0.16 -3.18
C GLU A 42 0.37 1.03 -2.20
N PHE A 43 1.16 1.02 -1.13
CA PHE A 43 1.16 2.08 -0.11
C PHE A 43 1.57 3.45 -0.64
N SER A 44 2.43 3.50 -1.66
CA SER A 44 2.88 4.77 -2.26
C SER A 44 1.72 5.61 -2.84
N GLN A 45 0.60 4.97 -3.12
CA GLN A 45 -0.61 5.60 -3.66
C GLN A 45 -1.54 6.14 -2.57
N TYR A 46 -1.39 5.68 -1.33
CA TYR A 46 -2.29 6.06 -0.24
C TYR A 46 -1.88 7.37 0.43
N ILE A 47 -2.86 8.10 0.96
CA ILE A 47 -2.64 9.29 1.76
C ILE A 47 -2.40 8.83 3.20
N ILE A 48 -1.20 8.31 3.46
CA ILE A 48 -0.80 7.60 4.69
C ILE A 48 -0.76 8.48 5.96
N GLY A 49 -1.39 9.66 5.98
CA GLY A 49 -1.22 10.70 7.01
C GLY A 49 -1.19 10.16 8.45
N HIS A 50 -2.32 9.62 8.93
CA HIS A 50 -2.42 9.12 10.30
C HIS A 50 -1.75 7.75 10.53
N ASP A 51 -1.59 6.96 9.47
CA ASP A 51 -1.12 5.58 9.52
C ASP A 51 0.39 5.44 9.25
N GLU A 52 1.08 6.53 8.90
CA GLU A 52 2.50 6.53 8.50
C GLU A 52 3.41 5.94 9.60
N LYS A 53 3.11 6.25 10.86
CA LYS A 53 3.88 5.75 12.01
C LYS A 53 3.77 4.23 12.13
N GLU A 54 2.56 3.70 11.96
CA GLU A 54 2.31 2.26 12.03
C GLU A 54 2.97 1.54 10.84
N TYR A 55 2.81 2.08 9.63
CA TYR A 55 3.48 1.58 8.44
C TYR A 55 5.00 1.52 8.61
N LYS A 56 5.64 2.62 9.04
CA LYS A 56 7.09 2.68 9.31
C LYS A 56 7.52 1.66 10.36
N SER A 57 6.69 1.44 11.38
CA SER A 57 6.93 0.44 12.43
C SER A 57 6.91 -0.98 11.86
N LEU A 58 5.90 -1.32 11.04
CA LEU A 58 5.78 -2.62 10.39
C LEU A 58 6.96 -2.87 9.45
N ILE A 59 7.34 -1.91 8.60
CA ILE A 59 8.53 -2.03 7.74
C ILE A 59 9.81 -2.29 8.55
N LYS A 60 9.98 -1.62 9.69
CA LYS A 60 11.12 -1.85 10.59
C LYS A 60 11.08 -3.27 11.19
N ARG A 61 9.91 -3.76 11.58
CA ARG A 61 9.73 -5.16 12.04
C ARG A 61 10.03 -6.15 10.93
N SER A 62 9.57 -5.90 9.70
CA SER A 62 9.85 -6.74 8.52
C SER A 62 11.35 -6.85 8.24
N LYS A 63 12.07 -5.72 8.23
CA LYS A 63 13.53 -5.69 8.04
C LYS A 63 14.27 -6.49 9.12
N LYS A 64 13.82 -6.40 10.38
CA LYS A 64 14.36 -7.21 11.48
C LYS A 64 14.05 -8.69 11.31
N ALA A 65 12.82 -9.06 10.94
CA ALA A 65 12.43 -10.45 10.73
C ALA A 65 13.28 -11.11 9.62
N ILE A 66 13.53 -10.40 8.52
CA ILE A 66 14.42 -10.85 7.45
C ILE A 66 15.87 -10.97 7.96
N LYS A 67 16.40 -9.92 8.62
CA LYS A 67 17.79 -9.89 9.11
C LYS A 67 18.09 -11.04 10.07
N TYR A 68 17.16 -11.36 10.96
CA TYR A 68 17.31 -12.41 11.97
C TYR A 68 16.68 -13.74 11.55
N ARG A 69 16.26 -13.89 10.28
CA ARG A 69 15.60 -15.08 9.74
C ARG A 69 14.42 -15.57 10.60
N ASN A 70 13.72 -14.65 11.25
CA ASN A 70 12.59 -14.97 12.11
C ASN A 70 11.33 -15.16 11.25
N VAL A 71 11.23 -16.31 10.60
CA VAL A 71 10.11 -16.65 9.71
C VAL A 71 8.76 -16.75 10.44
N ARG A 72 8.78 -17.06 11.74
CA ARG A 72 7.56 -17.24 12.56
C ARG A 72 6.75 -15.96 12.72
N VAL A 73 7.40 -14.79 12.73
CA VAL A 73 6.72 -13.50 12.89
C VAL A 73 6.30 -12.88 11.55
N MET A 74 6.73 -13.43 10.42
CA MET A 74 6.41 -12.87 9.10
C MET A 74 4.90 -12.90 8.81
N PRO A 75 4.15 -13.99 9.07
CA PRO A 75 2.71 -14.01 8.84
C PRO A 75 1.94 -12.94 9.62
N GLU A 76 2.26 -12.75 10.90
CA GLU A 76 1.65 -11.70 11.74
C GLU A 76 1.94 -10.29 11.19
N ILE A 77 3.14 -10.09 10.64
CA ILE A 77 3.50 -8.81 10.01
C ILE A 77 2.74 -8.62 8.69
N GLN A 78 2.54 -9.69 7.89
CA GLN A 78 1.74 -9.64 6.66
C GLN A 78 0.29 -9.27 6.97
N GLU A 79 -0.33 -9.96 7.94
CA GLU A 79 -1.70 -9.70 8.36
C GLU A 79 -1.90 -8.23 8.76
N LYS A 80 -1.04 -7.70 9.65
CA LYS A 80 -1.12 -6.30 10.08
C LYS A 80 -0.88 -5.30 8.95
N MET A 81 -0.02 -5.65 7.99
CA MET A 81 0.23 -4.82 6.83
C MET A 81 -0.98 -4.81 5.88
N ASP A 82 -1.64 -5.95 5.69
CA ASP A 82 -2.85 -6.06 4.87
C ASP A 82 -4.05 -5.35 5.52
N GLU A 83 -4.18 -5.42 6.84
CA GLU A 83 -5.16 -4.63 7.60
C GLU A 83 -4.93 -3.12 7.39
N LEU A 84 -3.68 -2.68 7.51
CA LEU A 84 -3.31 -1.28 7.33
C LEU A 84 -3.58 -0.80 5.89
N VAL A 85 -3.24 -1.61 4.87
CA VAL A 85 -3.60 -1.32 3.46
C VAL A 85 -5.11 -1.19 3.31
N SER A 86 -5.85 -2.14 3.87
CA SER A 86 -7.30 -2.19 3.72
C SER A 86 -7.98 -0.99 4.38
N LYS A 87 -7.46 -0.57 5.54
CA LYS A 87 -7.90 0.62 6.26
C LYS A 87 -7.60 1.89 5.46
N ALA A 88 -6.33 2.10 5.07
CA ALA A 88 -5.91 3.26 4.30
C ALA A 88 -6.70 3.40 2.99
N LYS A 89 -6.94 2.28 2.29
CA LYS A 89 -7.75 2.26 1.07
C LYS A 89 -9.18 2.78 1.31
N LYS A 90 -9.85 2.28 2.36
CA LYS A 90 -11.23 2.70 2.68
C LYS A 90 -11.28 4.18 3.05
N GLU A 91 -10.37 4.62 3.90
CA GLU A 91 -10.30 6.02 4.33
C GLU A 91 -10.05 6.96 3.14
N ASP A 92 -9.10 6.63 2.27
CA ASP A 92 -8.82 7.43 1.06
C ASP A 92 -10.01 7.48 0.11
N GLU A 93 -10.67 6.35 -0.13
CA GLU A 93 -11.85 6.26 -1.00
C GLU A 93 -13.02 7.10 -0.45
N GLU A 94 -13.28 7.04 0.86
CA GLU A 94 -14.31 7.84 1.52
C GLU A 94 -13.99 9.34 1.49
N ILE A 95 -12.76 9.73 1.86
CA ILE A 95 -12.33 11.12 1.89
C ILE A 95 -12.40 11.73 0.49
N LEU A 96 -11.80 11.08 -0.51
CA LEU A 96 -11.72 11.62 -1.87
C LEU A 96 -13.09 11.66 -2.54
N THR A 97 -13.96 10.67 -2.29
CA THR A 97 -15.34 10.70 -2.78
C THR A 97 -16.11 11.88 -2.19
N LYS A 98 -15.94 12.13 -0.89
CA LYS A 98 -16.54 13.29 -0.22
C LYS A 98 -16.01 14.60 -0.81
N GLU A 99 -14.70 14.76 -0.93
CA GLU A 99 -14.10 15.97 -1.49
C GLU A 99 -14.51 16.23 -2.94
N LEU A 100 -14.64 15.17 -3.75
CA LEU A 100 -15.12 15.27 -5.12
C LEU A 100 -16.59 15.70 -5.17
N ASN A 101 -17.44 15.16 -4.30
CA ASN A 101 -18.84 15.57 -4.19
C ASN A 101 -18.96 17.02 -3.74
N ASP A 102 -18.10 17.47 -2.81
CA ASP A 102 -18.04 18.88 -2.42
C ASP A 102 -17.75 19.76 -3.64
N ILE A 103 -16.77 19.39 -4.48
CA ILE A 103 -16.45 20.11 -5.72
C ILE A 103 -17.64 20.13 -6.69
N LYS A 104 -18.30 18.99 -6.92
CA LYS A 104 -19.47 18.88 -7.81
C LYS A 104 -20.63 19.77 -7.37
N ASN A 105 -20.76 20.00 -6.07
CA ASN A 105 -21.80 20.86 -5.49
C ASN A 105 -21.45 22.35 -5.53
N ILE A 106 -20.22 22.73 -5.89
CA ILE A 106 -19.87 24.15 -6.04
C ILE A 106 -20.60 24.73 -7.25
N SER A 107 -21.26 25.88 -7.07
CA SER A 107 -21.90 26.56 -8.18
C SER A 107 -20.88 27.13 -9.15
N LEU A 108 -20.81 26.56 -10.35
CA LEU A 108 -19.92 27.03 -11.42
C LEU A 108 -20.53 28.17 -12.26
N LYS A 109 -21.67 28.74 -11.85
CA LYS A 109 -22.42 29.74 -12.63
C LYS A 109 -21.65 31.03 -12.92
N LYS A 110 -20.62 31.33 -12.12
CA LYS A 110 -19.73 32.48 -12.34
C LYS A 110 -18.63 32.21 -13.38
N LEU A 111 -18.39 30.95 -13.73
CA LEU A 111 -17.37 30.56 -14.70
C LEU A 111 -17.89 30.65 -16.13
N SER A 112 -16.98 30.84 -17.10
CA SER A 112 -17.27 30.74 -18.52
C SER A 112 -17.71 29.32 -18.91
N LYS A 113 -18.38 29.18 -20.06
CA LYS A 113 -18.86 27.88 -20.54
C LYS A 113 -17.69 26.92 -20.77
N GLU A 114 -16.62 27.41 -21.38
CA GLU A 114 -15.40 26.64 -21.67
C GLU A 114 -14.79 26.11 -20.37
N LYS A 115 -14.73 26.96 -19.34
CA LYS A 115 -14.15 26.58 -18.04
C LYS A 115 -14.98 25.54 -17.30
N ARG A 116 -16.31 25.64 -17.37
CA ARG A 116 -17.20 24.62 -16.80
C ARG A 116 -16.96 23.25 -17.43
N VAL A 117 -16.90 23.19 -18.75
CA VAL A 117 -16.65 21.94 -19.48
C VAL A 117 -15.27 21.36 -19.13
N GLU A 118 -14.24 22.20 -19.01
CA GLU A 118 -12.91 21.77 -18.58
C GLU A 118 -12.93 21.15 -17.17
N ILE A 119 -13.58 21.82 -16.20
CA ILE A 119 -13.71 21.33 -14.84
C ILE A 119 -14.51 20.03 -14.79
N GLU A 120 -15.63 19.94 -15.52
CA GLU A 120 -16.45 18.73 -15.60
C GLU A 120 -15.67 17.52 -16.15
N ASN A 121 -14.81 17.74 -17.15
CA ASN A 121 -13.94 16.69 -17.68
C ASN A 121 -12.89 16.26 -16.64
N ARG A 122 -12.26 17.21 -15.95
CA ARG A 122 -11.29 16.89 -14.89
C ARG A 122 -11.94 16.18 -13.71
N ILE A 123 -13.20 16.47 -13.38
CA ILE A 123 -13.98 15.75 -12.38
C ILE A 123 -14.14 14.28 -12.79
N LYS A 124 -14.49 13.99 -14.06
CA LYS A 124 -14.58 12.61 -14.57
C LYS A 124 -13.24 11.88 -14.48
N GLU A 125 -12.14 12.56 -14.82
CA GLU A 125 -10.81 11.99 -14.68
C GLU A 125 -10.48 11.65 -13.22
N VAL A 126 -10.92 12.47 -12.25
CA VAL A 126 -10.79 12.15 -10.82
C VAL A 126 -11.59 10.90 -10.45
N GLU A 127 -12.84 10.76 -10.93
CA GLU A 127 -13.64 9.56 -10.69
C GLU A 127 -12.92 8.29 -11.16
N GLU A 128 -12.28 8.37 -12.32
CA GLU A 128 -11.55 7.26 -12.92
C GLU A 128 -10.27 6.95 -12.13
N LEU A 129 -9.54 7.96 -11.66
CA LEU A 129 -8.39 7.79 -10.76
C LEU A 129 -8.78 7.12 -9.43
N ILE A 130 -9.89 7.53 -8.82
CA ILE A 130 -10.41 6.91 -7.57
C ILE A 130 -10.76 5.43 -7.83
N LYS A 131 -11.49 5.15 -8.92
CA LYS A 131 -11.84 3.77 -9.32
C LYS A 131 -10.60 2.89 -9.54
N ASN A 132 -9.53 3.47 -10.09
CA ASN A 132 -8.25 2.80 -10.33
C ASN A 132 -7.33 2.79 -9.10
N LYS A 133 -7.78 3.26 -7.93
CA LYS A 133 -7.02 3.33 -6.68
C LYS A 133 -5.78 4.22 -6.76
N GLN A 134 -5.75 5.18 -7.68
CA GLN A 134 -4.68 6.16 -7.85
C GLN A 134 -4.95 7.38 -6.94
N TYR A 135 -5.11 7.12 -5.64
CA TYR A 135 -5.65 8.08 -4.68
C TYR A 135 -4.80 9.34 -4.53
N ARG A 136 -3.47 9.21 -4.50
CA ARG A 136 -2.53 10.34 -4.46
C ARG A 136 -2.67 11.28 -5.66
N GLU A 137 -2.91 10.74 -6.85
CA GLU A 137 -3.10 11.55 -8.06
C GLU A 137 -4.48 12.21 -8.07
N ALA A 138 -5.51 11.47 -7.65
CA ALA A 138 -6.86 12.00 -7.45
C ALA A 138 -6.85 13.20 -6.48
N SER A 139 -6.20 13.07 -5.33
CA SER A 139 -6.08 14.13 -4.32
C SER A 139 -5.43 15.41 -4.85
N LYS A 140 -4.32 15.28 -5.60
CA LYS A 140 -3.66 16.43 -6.25
C LYS A 140 -4.61 17.15 -7.21
N LYS A 141 -5.35 16.38 -8.00
CA LYS A 141 -6.25 16.90 -9.01
C LYS A 141 -7.49 17.57 -8.40
N ILE A 142 -8.08 16.98 -7.36
CA ILE A 142 -9.12 17.59 -6.52
C ILE A 142 -8.64 18.94 -5.96
N THR A 143 -7.45 18.97 -5.36
CA THR A 143 -6.87 20.20 -4.79
C THR A 143 -6.68 21.28 -5.84
N SER A 144 -6.17 20.90 -7.02
CA SER A 144 -6.00 21.80 -8.16
C SER A 144 -7.34 22.36 -8.64
N ILE A 145 -8.35 21.52 -8.86
CA ILE A 145 -9.69 21.95 -9.28
C ILE A 145 -10.30 22.90 -8.24
N ARG A 146 -10.23 22.56 -6.95
CA ARG A 146 -10.77 23.38 -5.86
C ARG A 146 -10.12 24.76 -5.80
N THR A 147 -8.79 24.81 -5.92
CA THR A 147 -8.03 26.08 -5.92
C THR A 147 -8.42 26.97 -7.08
N GLU A 148 -8.58 26.38 -8.25
CA GLU A 148 -8.91 27.08 -9.48
C GLU A 148 -10.33 27.65 -9.44
N ILE A 149 -11.31 26.85 -9.00
CA ILE A 149 -12.68 27.32 -8.76
C ILE A 149 -12.70 28.49 -7.76
N TYR A 150 -11.94 28.39 -6.67
CA TYR A 150 -11.86 29.45 -5.66
C TYR A 150 -11.28 30.74 -6.23
N ASN A 151 -10.20 30.66 -7.01
CA ASN A 151 -9.57 31.81 -7.62
C ASN A 151 -10.51 32.47 -8.64
N ASP A 152 -11.14 31.69 -9.52
CA ASP A 152 -12.02 32.23 -10.55
C ASP A 152 -13.31 32.86 -9.98
N ILE A 153 -13.77 32.40 -8.81
CA ILE A 153 -14.98 32.91 -8.14
C ILE A 153 -14.72 34.17 -7.30
N ASN A 154 -13.51 34.34 -6.76
CA ASN A 154 -13.16 35.44 -5.84
C ASN A 154 -12.30 36.54 -6.46
N VAL A 155 -11.62 36.26 -7.58
CA VAL A 155 -10.82 37.25 -8.31
C VAL A 155 -11.65 37.96 -9.41
N ASN A 156 -12.83 37.42 -9.75
CA ASN A 156 -13.84 38.04 -10.63
C ASN A 156 -15.14 38.36 -9.87
#